data_AF-A0A5S3XS80-F1
#
_entry.id   AF-A0A5S3XS80-F1
#
_cell.length_a   1.000
_cell.length_b   1.000
_cell.length_c   1.000
_cell.angle_alpha   90.00
_cell.angle_beta   90.00
_cell.angle_gamma   90.00
#
_symmetry.space_group_name_H-M   'P 1'
#
loop_
_entity.id
_entity.type
_entity.pdbx_description
1 polymer ?
#
loop_
_entity_poly.entity_id
_entity_poly.type
_entity_poly.pdbx_seq_one_letter_code
_entity_poly.pdbx_strand_id
1 'polypeptide(L)'
;MFYKETQKNQFKRALFGPFTLDNRSQTLKIDNTLVKVEPLIFELLVYFMLNPDRVISRDELGEKIWQQEFVDNNSINRAISELRRILSHDALPENAIKTHYRKGYSFNIDVKFDPQNILDSMHGGLRALTRHNVQIFLLLLLLIVLQLVIYL
;
A
#
# COMPACT_ATOMS: atom_id res chain seq x y z
N MET A 1 11.39 -4.75 10.05
CA MET A 1 11.13 -5.46 8.77
C MET A 1 9.65 -5.66 8.44
N PHE A 2 8.75 -5.95 9.39
CA PHE A 2 7.33 -6.24 9.10
C PHE A 2 6.46 -5.06 8.61
N TYR A 3 6.83 -3.81 8.87
CA TYR A 3 5.98 -2.66 8.54
C TYR A 3 5.93 -2.35 7.02
N LYS A 4 7.01 -2.61 6.28
CA LYS A 4 7.11 -2.28 4.85
C LYS A 4 6.29 -3.22 3.94
N GLU A 5 6.13 -4.48 4.33
CA GLU A 5 5.41 -5.48 3.54
C GLU A 5 3.88 -5.21 3.56
N THR A 6 3.34 -4.80 4.71
CA THR A 6 1.90 -4.66 4.94
C THR A 6 1.27 -3.48 4.17
N GLN A 7 2.03 -2.41 3.91
CA GLN A 7 1.54 -1.26 3.15
C GLN A 7 1.60 -1.48 1.64
N LYS A 8 2.51 -2.34 1.15
CA LYS A 8 2.77 -2.59 -0.27
C LYS A 8 1.58 -3.24 -1.01
N ASN A 9 0.65 -3.84 -0.28
CA ASN A 9 -0.48 -4.57 -0.87
C ASN A 9 -1.85 -3.93 -0.58
N GLN A 10 -1.96 -2.76 0.07
CA GLN A 10 -3.28 -2.20 0.40
C GLN A 10 -4.04 -1.69 -0.83
N PHE A 11 -3.32 -1.11 -1.79
CA PHE A 11 -3.86 -0.71 -3.08
C PHE A 11 -2.82 -0.95 -4.18
N LYS A 12 -3.28 -1.19 -5.40
CA LYS A 12 -2.40 -1.36 -6.56
C LYS A 12 -1.97 0.00 -7.10
N ARG A 13 -2.93 0.89 -7.29
CA ARG A 13 -2.76 2.22 -7.87
C ARG A 13 -3.55 3.26 -7.13
N ALA A 14 -2.99 4.46 -7.05
CA ALA A 14 -3.66 5.63 -6.52
C ALA A 14 -3.49 6.80 -7.50
N LEU A 15 -4.58 7.56 -7.67
CA LEU A 15 -4.68 8.71 -8.57
C LEU A 15 -5.04 9.94 -7.74
N PHE A 16 -4.31 11.03 -7.91
CA PHE A 16 -4.57 12.30 -7.24
C PHE A 16 -4.04 13.44 -8.10
N GLY A 17 -4.93 14.31 -8.60
CA GLY A 17 -4.56 15.28 -9.63
C GLY A 17 -3.88 14.60 -10.85
N PRO A 18 -2.76 15.14 -11.36
CA PRO A 18 -1.98 14.54 -12.46
C PRO A 18 -1.04 13.41 -12.03
N PHE A 19 -1.08 13.04 -10.75
CA PHE A 19 -0.20 12.03 -10.19
C PHE A 19 -0.80 10.65 -10.31
N THR A 20 0.01 9.71 -10.78
CA THR A 20 -0.30 8.27 -10.75
C THR A 20 0.77 7.56 -9.95
N LEU A 21 0.37 6.98 -8.82
CA LEU A 21 1.24 6.20 -7.96
C LEU A 21 0.92 4.72 -8.13
N ASP A 22 1.96 3.91 -8.37
CA ASP A 22 1.87 2.45 -8.43
C ASP A 22 2.65 1.85 -7.25
N ASN A 23 1.92 1.27 -6.30
CA ASN A 23 2.47 0.81 -5.03
C ASN A 23 3.33 -0.46 -5.20
N ARG A 24 3.00 -1.30 -6.20
CA ARG A 24 3.74 -2.54 -6.47
C ARG A 24 5.12 -2.27 -7.04
N SER A 25 5.19 -1.35 -8.01
CA SER A 25 6.46 -0.96 -8.63
C SER A 25 7.19 0.17 -7.90
N GLN A 26 6.60 0.74 -6.83
CA GLN A 26 7.10 1.92 -6.12
C GLN A 26 7.44 3.08 -7.07
N THR A 27 6.55 3.34 -8.02
CA THR A 27 6.74 4.39 -9.02
C THR A 27 5.72 5.50 -8.85
N LEU A 28 6.18 6.73 -9.07
CA LEU A 28 5.35 7.91 -9.16
C LEU A 28 5.46 8.47 -10.57
N LYS A 29 4.32 8.78 -11.18
CA LYS A 29 4.25 9.52 -12.43
C LYS A 29 3.54 10.84 -12.23
N ILE A 30 4.02 11.88 -12.90
CA ILE A 30 3.39 13.20 -12.99
C ILE A 30 3.17 13.46 -14.48
N ASP A 31 1.94 13.75 -14.89
CA ASP A 31 1.59 13.93 -16.31
C ASP A 31 2.11 12.78 -17.20
N ASN A 32 1.94 11.55 -16.69
CA ASN A 32 2.40 10.31 -17.31
C ASN A 32 3.94 10.14 -17.45
N THR A 33 4.74 11.10 -16.96
CA THR A 33 6.20 11.04 -16.92
C THR A 33 6.68 10.42 -15.61
N LEU A 34 7.60 9.46 -15.69
CA LEU A 34 8.14 8.78 -14.51
C LEU A 34 9.06 9.72 -13.72
N VAL A 35 8.77 9.88 -12.43
CA VAL A 35 9.57 10.68 -11.50
C VAL A 35 10.26 9.76 -10.51
N LYS A 36 11.57 9.93 -10.37
CA LYS A 36 12.35 9.21 -9.37
C LYS A 36 12.09 9.82 -8.01
N VAL A 37 11.54 9.02 -7.10
CA VAL A 37 11.29 9.39 -5.71
C VAL A 37 12.18 8.53 -4.82
N GLU A 38 12.76 9.13 -3.79
CA GLU A 38 13.52 8.38 -2.80
C GLU A 38 12.59 7.41 -2.04
N PRO A 39 13.01 6.17 -1.74
CA PRO A 39 12.15 5.18 -1.08
C PRO A 39 11.49 5.67 0.21
N LEU A 40 12.22 6.43 1.03
CA LEU A 40 11.70 7.01 2.27
C LEU A 40 10.57 8.01 2.01
N ILE A 41 10.71 8.86 0.99
CA ILE A 41 9.72 9.87 0.61
C ILE A 41 8.49 9.20 -0.01
N PHE A 42 8.70 8.12 -0.76
CA PHE A 42 7.61 7.30 -1.28
C PHE A 42 6.81 6.66 -0.14
N GLU A 43 7.48 6.05 0.84
CA GLU A 43 6.84 5.46 2.02
C GLU A 43 6.06 6.52 2.81
N LEU A 44 6.65 7.71 2.99
CA LEU A 44 6.00 8.84 3.64
C LEU A 44 4.73 9.27 2.91
N LEU A 45 4.79 9.41 1.58
CA LEU A 45 3.62 9.75 0.75
C LEU A 45 2.51 8.71 0.90
N VAL A 46 2.83 7.41 0.75
CA VAL A 46 1.86 6.33 0.91
C VAL A 46 1.24 6.34 2.31
N TYR A 47 2.03 6.58 3.34
CA TYR A 47 1.53 6.64 4.71
C TYR A 47 0.52 7.78 4.91
N PHE A 48 0.80 8.96 4.35
CA PHE A 48 -0.14 10.08 4.38
C PHE A 48 -1.44 9.77 3.62
N MET A 49 -1.34 9.15 2.45
CA MET A 49 -2.51 8.78 1.63
C MET A 49 -3.41 7.76 2.34
N LEU A 50 -2.83 6.83 3.10
CA LEU A 50 -3.58 5.82 3.85
C LEU A 50 -4.15 6.32 5.19
N ASN A 51 -3.75 7.51 5.63
CA ASN A 51 -4.28 8.18 6.82
C ASN A 51 -4.90 9.54 6.44
N PRO A 52 -5.93 9.56 5.57
CA PRO A 52 -6.59 10.81 5.18
C PRO A 52 -7.23 11.49 6.39
N ASP A 53 -7.34 12.82 6.33
CA ASP A 53 -8.01 13.66 7.33
C ASP A 53 -7.45 13.59 8.77
N ARG A 54 -6.31 12.93 8.97
CA ARG A 54 -5.65 12.81 10.27
C ARG A 54 -4.43 13.71 10.37
N VAL A 55 -4.20 14.25 11.56
CA VAL A 55 -2.93 14.88 11.91
C VAL A 55 -1.96 13.80 12.41
N ILE A 56 -0.89 13.61 11.67
CA ILE A 56 0.18 12.65 11.96
C ILE A 56 1.29 13.37 12.71
N SER A 57 1.62 12.90 13.91
CA SER A 57 2.64 13.53 14.76
C SER A 57 4.07 13.23 14.28
N ARG A 58 5.03 14.02 14.76
CA ARG A 58 6.46 13.79 14.46
C ARG A 58 6.94 12.44 15.01
N ASP A 59 6.54 12.13 16.24
CA ASP A 59 6.91 10.87 16.90
C ASP A 59 6.35 9.68 16.14
N GLU A 60 5.09 9.78 15.68
CA GLU A 60 4.46 8.76 14.84
C GLU A 60 5.17 8.60 13.49
N LEU A 61 5.56 9.71 12.85
CA LEU A 61 6.36 9.63 11.62
C LEU A 61 7.70 8.92 11.88
N GLY A 62 8.40 9.25 12.98
CA GLY A 62 9.64 8.58 13.36
C GLY A 62 9.46 7.08 13.57
N GLU A 63 8.43 6.69 14.33
CA GLU A 63 8.15 5.29 14.63
C GLU A 63 7.74 4.50 13.38
N LYS A 64 6.87 5.06 12.53
CA LYS A 64 6.30 4.31 11.39
C LYS A 64 7.16 4.33 10.14
N ILE A 65 7.80 5.46 9.83
CA ILE A 65 8.56 5.62 8.59
C ILE A 65 10.04 5.28 8.80
N TRP A 66 10.67 5.84 9.85
CA TRP A 66 12.07 5.58 10.15
C TRP A 66 12.29 4.32 10.99
N GLN A 67 11.24 3.78 11.62
CA GLN A 67 11.33 2.63 12.54
C GLN A 67 12.31 2.91 13.69
N GLN A 68 12.31 4.15 14.17
CA GLN A 68 13.16 4.65 15.23
C GLN A 68 12.32 5.41 16.25
N GLU A 69 12.62 5.21 17.54
CA GLU A 69 11.94 5.93 18.63
C GLU A 69 12.28 7.42 18.61
N PHE A 70 13.51 7.76 18.20
CA PHE A 70 13.99 9.13 18.11
C PHE A 70 14.55 9.42 16.73
N VAL A 71 13.93 10.37 16.03
CA VAL A 71 14.40 10.92 14.76
C VAL A 71 14.57 12.42 14.91
N ASP A 72 15.70 12.94 14.41
CA ASP A 72 15.94 14.38 14.47
C ASP A 72 14.86 15.17 13.70
N ASN A 73 14.45 16.28 14.30
CA ASN A 73 13.45 17.19 13.73
C ASN A 73 13.86 17.69 12.35
N ASN A 74 15.17 17.88 12.10
CA ASN A 74 15.64 18.30 10.79
C ASN A 74 15.45 17.23 9.73
N SER A 75 15.62 15.95 10.07
CA SER A 75 15.38 14.82 9.16
C SER A 75 13.92 14.76 8.72
N ILE A 76 12.99 14.87 9.68
CA ILE A 76 11.55 14.94 9.38
C ILE A 76 11.23 16.17 8.52
N ASN A 77 11.77 17.34 8.88
CA ASN A 77 11.56 18.57 8.11
C ASN A 77 12.08 18.46 6.68
N ARG A 78 13.26 17.87 6.47
CA ARG A 78 13.81 17.64 5.13
C ARG A 78 12.91 16.72 4.31
N ALA A 79 12.45 15.61 4.89
CA ALA A 79 11.56 14.68 4.21
C ALA A 79 10.21 15.33 3.84
N ILE A 80 9.63 16.12 4.75
CA ILE A 80 8.40 16.86 4.48
C ILE A 80 8.61 17.93 3.39
N SER A 81 9.73 18.64 3.40
CA SER A 81 10.05 19.63 2.36
C SER A 81 10.25 18.98 1.00
N GLU A 82 10.93 17.84 0.94
CA GLU A 82 11.12 17.10 -0.31
C GLU A 82 9.79 16.53 -0.82
N LEU A 83 8.94 16.01 0.08
CA LEU A 83 7.60 15.57 -0.28
C LEU A 83 6.77 16.73 -0.85
N ARG A 84 6.82 17.91 -0.22
CA ARG A 84 6.14 19.11 -0.73
C ARG A 84 6.64 19.49 -2.10
N ARG A 85 7.96 19.44 -2.34
CA ARG A 85 8.57 19.75 -3.64
C ARG A 85 8.08 18.81 -4.74
N ILE A 86 7.93 17.51 -4.43
CA ILE A 86 7.39 16.52 -5.38
C ILE A 86 5.91 16.80 -5.66
N LEU A 87 5.15 17.20 -4.65
CA LEU A 87 3.72 17.54 -4.74
C LEU A 87 3.48 18.98 -5.21
N SER A 88 4.51 19.77 -5.48
CA SER A 88 4.38 21.14 -6.00
C SER A 88 3.94 21.07 -7.46
N HIS A 89 2.64 21.17 -7.68
CA HIS A 89 2.05 21.15 -9.00
C HIS A 89 0.74 21.96 -9.00
N ASP A 90 0.48 22.70 -10.08
CA ASP A 90 -0.63 23.67 -10.15
C ASP A 90 -2.02 23.05 -10.00
N ALA A 91 -2.16 21.78 -10.35
CA ALA A 91 -3.39 21.00 -10.21
C ALA A 91 -3.61 20.45 -8.79
N LEU A 92 -2.68 20.67 -7.85
CA LEU A 92 -2.82 20.31 -6.44
C LEU A 92 -3.01 21.56 -5.58
N PRO A 93 -3.66 21.44 -4.40
CA PRO A 93 -3.75 22.55 -3.47
C PRO A 93 -2.36 22.96 -2.96
N GLU A 94 -2.14 24.27 -2.80
CA GLU A 94 -0.89 24.84 -2.29
C GLU A 94 -0.47 24.23 -0.93
N ASN A 95 -1.45 23.81 -0.13
CA ASN A 95 -1.26 23.17 1.17
C ASN A 95 -1.45 21.65 1.14
N ALA A 96 -1.02 20.96 0.07
CA ALA A 96 -1.05 19.50 -0.07
C ALA A 96 -0.62 18.75 1.20
N ILE A 97 0.47 19.21 1.84
CA ILE A 97 0.90 18.79 3.17
C ILE A 97 0.77 19.96 4.14
N LYS A 98 -0.29 19.98 4.96
CA LYS A 98 -0.56 21.07 5.90
C LYS A 98 0.21 20.86 7.20
N THR A 99 0.90 21.91 7.66
CA THR A 99 1.54 21.91 8.99
C THR A 99 0.52 22.31 10.05
N HIS A 100 0.42 21.53 11.13
CA HIS A 100 -0.30 21.88 12.34
C HIS A 100 0.71 22.17 13.46
N TYR A 101 0.79 23.43 13.88
CA TYR A 101 1.78 23.89 14.86
C TYR A 101 1.78 23.03 16.13
N ARG A 102 2.95 22.51 16.50
CA ARG A 102 3.18 21.59 17.64
C ARG A 102 2.40 20.26 17.62
N LYS A 103 1.62 19.98 16.58
CA LYS A 103 0.84 18.74 16.47
C LYS A 103 1.40 17.78 15.42
N GLY A 104 1.82 18.30 14.27
CA GLY A 104 2.33 17.47 13.18
C GLY A 104 1.87 17.94 11.81
N TYR A 105 1.48 16.99 10.96
CA TYR A 105 1.19 17.22 9.54
C TYR A 105 -0.08 16.48 9.11
N SER A 106 -0.84 17.05 8.17
CA SER A 106 -1.97 16.36 7.54
C SER A 106 -1.86 16.36 6.03
N PHE A 107 -2.48 15.37 5.41
CA PHE A 107 -2.60 15.23 3.96
C PHE A 107 -3.93 15.83 3.49
N ASN A 108 -3.87 16.78 2.57
CA ASN A 108 -5.01 17.59 2.14
C ASN A 108 -5.28 17.45 0.63
N ILE A 109 -5.12 16.24 0.10
CA ILE A 109 -5.40 15.91 -1.30
C ILE A 109 -6.42 14.77 -1.33
N ASP A 110 -7.43 14.90 -2.19
CA ASP A 110 -8.37 13.82 -2.48
C ASP A 110 -7.68 12.73 -3.33
N VAL A 111 -7.73 11.49 -2.85
CA VAL A 111 -7.04 10.35 -3.46
C VAL A 111 -8.06 9.31 -3.89
N LYS A 112 -8.01 8.95 -5.16
CA LYS A 112 -8.78 7.84 -5.72
C LYS A 112 -7.90 6.59 -5.74
N PHE A 113 -8.21 5.64 -4.86
CA PHE A 113 -7.58 4.33 -4.85
C PHE A 113 -8.30 3.41 -5.83
N ASP A 114 -7.55 2.68 -6.66
CA ASP A 114 -8.09 1.60 -7.47
C ASP A 114 -8.34 0.36 -6.57
N PRO A 115 -9.59 -0.04 -6.32
CA PRO A 115 -9.97 -1.02 -5.31
C PRO A 115 -9.71 -2.48 -5.73
N GLN A 116 -8.68 -2.77 -6.54
CA GLN A 116 -8.36 -4.14 -7.01
C GLN A 116 -7.87 -5.12 -5.92
N ASN A 117 -8.46 -5.11 -4.73
CA ASN A 117 -8.14 -6.09 -3.69
C ASN A 117 -9.35 -6.74 -2.99
N ILE A 118 -10.59 -6.47 -3.41
CA ILE A 118 -11.74 -7.23 -2.89
C ILE A 118 -12.01 -8.47 -3.77
N LEU A 119 -11.97 -8.34 -5.10
CA LEU A 119 -12.26 -9.44 -6.03
C LEU A 119 -11.14 -10.49 -6.14
N ASP A 120 -9.87 -10.08 -6.05
CA ASP A 120 -8.73 -11.01 -6.12
C ASP A 120 -8.61 -11.87 -4.84
N SER A 121 -8.92 -11.29 -3.69
CA SER A 121 -8.98 -11.98 -2.40
C SER A 121 -10.11 -13.01 -2.33
N MET A 122 -11.25 -12.73 -2.99
CA MET A 122 -12.38 -13.66 -3.07
C MET A 122 -12.13 -14.83 -4.03
N HIS A 123 -11.47 -14.60 -5.17
CA HIS A 123 -11.16 -15.69 -6.11
C HIS A 123 -9.94 -16.53 -5.71
N GLY A 124 -8.99 -15.98 -4.97
CA GLY A 124 -7.83 -16.72 -4.45
C GLY A 124 -8.21 -17.79 -3.42
N GLY A 125 -9.17 -17.48 -2.53
CA GLY A 125 -9.66 -18.41 -1.52
C GLY A 125 -10.43 -19.60 -2.10
N LEU A 126 -11.28 -19.38 -3.10
CA LEU A 126 -12.00 -20.47 -3.77
C LEU A 126 -11.05 -21.36 -4.59
N ARG A 127 -10.05 -20.80 -5.28
CA ARG A 127 -9.11 -21.58 -6.09
C ARG A 127 -8.12 -22.41 -5.25
N ALA A 128 -7.66 -21.89 -4.11
CA ALA A 128 -6.71 -22.57 -3.23
C ALA A 128 -7.27 -23.87 -2.63
N LEU A 129 -8.57 -23.92 -2.35
CA LEU A 129 -9.23 -25.11 -1.78
C LEU A 129 -9.70 -26.12 -2.83
N THR A 130 -9.86 -25.72 -4.10
CA THR A 130 -10.44 -26.59 -5.13
C THR A 130 -9.46 -27.57 -5.79
N ARG A 131 -8.16 -27.29 -5.91
CA ARG A 131 -7.28 -28.15 -6.73
C ARG A 131 -6.76 -29.38 -5.99
N HIS A 132 -6.40 -29.25 -4.71
CA HIS A 132 -5.82 -30.38 -3.95
C HIS A 132 -6.90 -31.32 -3.38
N ASN A 133 -8.03 -30.79 -2.89
CA ASN A 133 -9.05 -31.64 -2.27
C ASN A 133 -9.81 -32.49 -3.29
N VAL A 134 -10.18 -31.93 -4.45
CA VAL A 134 -10.95 -32.69 -5.48
C VAL A 134 -10.14 -33.87 -6.01
N GLN A 135 -8.83 -33.70 -6.19
CA GLN A 135 -7.97 -34.76 -6.70
C GLN A 135 -7.75 -35.87 -5.67
N ILE A 136 -7.65 -35.54 -4.38
CA ILE A 136 -7.60 -36.52 -3.28
C ILE A 136 -8.92 -37.28 -3.19
N PHE A 137 -10.07 -36.61 -3.28
CA PHE A 137 -11.37 -37.27 -3.25
C PHE A 137 -11.59 -38.22 -4.43
N LEU A 138 -11.16 -37.85 -5.66
CA LEU A 138 -11.21 -38.73 -6.82
C LEU A 138 -10.33 -39.97 -6.66
N LEU A 139 -9.11 -39.82 -6.10
CA LEU A 139 -8.23 -40.95 -5.84
C LEU A 139 -8.77 -41.88 -4.76
N LEU A 140 -9.32 -41.34 -3.67
CA LEU A 140 -9.93 -42.15 -2.61
C LEU A 140 -11.17 -42.90 -3.13
N LEU A 141 -12.03 -42.23 -3.90
CA LEU A 141 -13.21 -42.86 -4.49
C LEU A 141 -12.83 -43.98 -5.47
N LEU A 142 -11.79 -43.77 -6.29
CA LEU A 142 -11.26 -44.81 -7.17
C LEU A 142 -10.73 -46.01 -6.37
N LEU A 143 -9.99 -45.77 -5.28
CA LEU A 143 -9.45 -46.83 -4.42
C LEU A 143 -10.56 -47.66 -3.76
N ILE A 144 -11.61 -47.00 -3.25
CA ILE A 144 -12.77 -47.68 -2.64
C ILE A 144 -13.49 -48.56 -3.67
N VAL A 145 -13.72 -48.07 -4.89
CA VAL A 145 -14.35 -48.85 -5.96
C VAL A 145 -13.47 -50.06 -6.34
N LEU A 146 -12.15 -49.87 -6.44
CA LEU A 146 -11.20 -50.95 -6.75
C LEU A 146 -11.22 -52.05 -5.67
N GLN A 147 -11.24 -51.67 -4.39
CA GLN A 147 -11.38 -52.64 -3.31
C GLN A 147 -12.72 -53.40 -3.44
N LEU A 148 -13.82 -52.71 -3.69
CA LEU A 148 -15.15 -53.33 -3.75
C LEU A 148 -15.28 -54.35 -4.92
N VAL A 149 -14.65 -54.08 -6.07
CA VAL A 149 -14.59 -55.00 -7.21
C VAL A 149 -13.74 -56.24 -6.93
N ILE A 150 -12.68 -56.13 -6.11
CA ILE A 150 -11.83 -57.28 -5.74
C ILE A 150 -12.55 -58.23 -4.78
N TYR A 151 -13.45 -57.71 -3.95
CA TYR A 151 -14.18 -58.48 -2.93
C TYR A 151 -15.55 -59.01 -3.40
N LEU A 152 -15.93 -58.76 -4.65
CA LEU A 152 -17.15 -59.28 -5.28
C LEU A 152 -16.83 -60.47 -6.18
#